data_AF-A0A0G1FAM8-F1
#
_entry.id   AF-A0A0G1FAM8-F1
#
_cell.length_a   1.000
_cell.length_b   1.000
_cell.length_c   1.000
_cell.angle_alpha   90.00
_cell.angle_beta   90.00
_cell.angle_gamma   90.00
#
_symmetry.space_group_name_H-M   'P 1'
#
loop_
_entity.id
_entity.type
_entity.pdbx_description
1 polymer ?
#
loop_
_entity_poly.entity_id
_entity_poly.type
_entity_poly.pdbx_seq_one_letter_code
_entity_poly.pdbx_strand_id
1 'polypeptide(L)'
;MLENMLGACSLPEVRGLLNDLFDKLCGDQGKKWLEELKRFLRREPNPYISGEEISFSESLVIQTQKLLSRKFRKKITVDPVPAWFTPENLARAVKFNLKPIFLPGEEIGENRRIKGWVMPDRDLYRWEKEGKIASDSHCLKHGWYLADFSRGVDYTDGSQVFPDDPLSPIIEKLRQAQKIGKFDKAPIGSRFAIVPQSEWPLVFAEIANDLGLKQEQIRLERAIEFNAIG
;
A
#
# COMPACT_ATOMS: atom_id res chain seq x y z
N MET A 1 -16.56 -9.27 -25.20
CA MET A 1 -16.25 -10.70 -25.45
C MET A 1 -15.72 -11.29 -24.16
N LEU A 2 -16.49 -12.20 -23.54
CA LEU A 2 -16.14 -12.91 -22.32
C LEU A 2 -15.27 -14.11 -22.71
N GLU A 3 -13.95 -13.98 -22.62
CA GLU A 3 -13.03 -15.11 -22.78
C GLU A 3 -12.63 -15.68 -21.40
N ASN A 4 -13.13 -16.90 -21.15
CA ASN A 4 -12.49 -18.00 -20.42
C ASN A 4 -11.83 -17.70 -19.06
N MET A 5 -12.66 -17.66 -18.01
CA MET A 5 -12.22 -17.79 -16.60
C MET A 5 -12.31 -19.21 -16.04
N LEU A 6 -12.58 -20.23 -16.86
CA LEU A 6 -12.49 -21.63 -16.45
C LEU A 6 -11.34 -22.27 -17.23
N GLY A 7 -10.17 -22.33 -16.60
CA GLY A 7 -9.11 -23.22 -17.06
C GLY A 7 -9.69 -24.63 -17.19
N ALA A 8 -9.35 -25.33 -18.27
CA ALA A 8 -9.88 -26.64 -18.60
C ALA A 8 -9.62 -27.63 -17.45
N CYS A 9 -10.59 -27.74 -16.53
CA CYS A 9 -10.58 -28.77 -15.49
C CYS A 9 -10.87 -30.09 -16.19
N SER A 10 -9.96 -31.04 -16.08
CA SER A 10 -10.18 -32.34 -16.68
C SER A 10 -11.27 -33.08 -15.90
N LEU A 11 -12.14 -33.82 -16.59
CA LEU A 11 -13.22 -34.61 -15.98
C LEU A 11 -12.76 -35.45 -14.76
N PRO A 12 -11.56 -36.04 -14.73
CA PRO A 12 -11.02 -36.71 -13.54
C PRO A 12 -10.83 -35.82 -12.31
N GLU A 13 -10.44 -34.55 -12.49
CA GLU A 13 -10.15 -33.61 -11.40
C GLU A 13 -11.41 -33.16 -10.65
N VAL A 14 -12.55 -33.14 -11.34
CA VAL A 14 -13.85 -32.74 -10.77
C VAL A 14 -14.76 -33.92 -10.47
N ARG A 15 -14.40 -35.15 -10.87
CA ARG A 15 -15.23 -36.36 -10.66
C ARG A 15 -15.58 -36.59 -9.20
N GLY A 16 -14.61 -36.40 -8.29
CA GLY A 16 -14.85 -36.56 -6.84
C GLY A 16 -15.84 -35.53 -6.30
N LEU A 17 -15.72 -34.28 -6.75
CA LEU A 17 -16.63 -33.20 -6.37
C LEU A 17 -18.03 -33.40 -6.94
N LEU A 18 -18.14 -33.90 -8.17
CA LEU A 18 -19.41 -34.23 -8.79
C LEU A 18 -20.11 -35.36 -8.04
N ASN A 19 -19.38 -36.43 -7.71
CA ASN A 19 -19.94 -37.54 -6.93
C ASN A 19 -20.42 -37.09 -5.54
N ASP A 20 -19.59 -36.31 -4.83
CA ASP A 20 -19.97 -35.74 -3.53
C ASP A 20 -21.21 -34.84 -3.62
N LEU A 21 -21.32 -34.03 -4.68
CA LEU A 21 -22.51 -33.22 -4.95
C LEU A 21 -23.74 -34.10 -5.22
N PHE A 22 -23.60 -35.15 -6.02
CA PHE A 22 -24.70 -36.09 -6.30
C PHE A 22 -25.15 -36.84 -5.05
N ASP A 23 -24.22 -37.34 -4.24
CA ASP A 23 -24.53 -38.03 -2.98
C ASP A 23 -25.26 -37.10 -2.01
N LYS A 24 -24.84 -35.83 -1.93
CA LYS A 24 -25.49 -34.80 -1.11
C LYS A 24 -26.88 -34.43 -1.61
N LEU A 25 -27.09 -34.37 -2.93
CA LEU A 25 -28.39 -34.07 -3.55
C LEU A 25 -29.38 -35.25 -3.47
N CYS A 26 -28.87 -36.48 -3.46
CA CYS A 26 -29.68 -37.71 -3.42
C CYS A 26 -29.92 -38.23 -1.99
N GLY A 27 -29.17 -37.76 -0.99
CA GLY A 27 -29.35 -38.14 0.42
C GLY A 27 -30.54 -37.46 1.11
N ASP A 28 -30.75 -37.78 2.38
CA ASP A 28 -31.89 -37.31 3.19
C ASP A 28 -31.97 -35.77 3.34
N GLN A 29 -30.85 -35.08 3.15
CA GLN A 29 -30.74 -33.61 3.16
C GLN A 29 -30.74 -33.00 1.75
N GLY A 30 -31.04 -33.78 0.71
CA GLY A 30 -30.94 -33.39 -0.70
C GLY A 30 -31.75 -32.15 -1.08
N LYS A 31 -32.96 -31.99 -0.51
CA LYS A 31 -33.76 -30.77 -0.69
C LYS A 31 -33.07 -29.53 -0.13
N LYS A 32 -32.38 -29.66 1.02
CA LYS A 32 -31.64 -28.56 1.64
C LYS A 32 -30.41 -28.18 0.81
N TRP A 33 -29.66 -29.19 0.35
CA TRP A 33 -28.52 -28.98 -0.56
C TRP A 33 -28.93 -28.34 -1.89
N LEU A 34 -30.06 -28.76 -2.46
CA LEU A 34 -30.59 -28.18 -3.68
C LEU A 34 -30.97 -26.69 -3.48
N GLU A 35 -31.57 -26.34 -2.36
CA GLU A 35 -31.88 -24.94 -2.04
C GLU A 35 -30.61 -24.10 -1.80
N GLU A 36 -29.58 -24.65 -1.16
CA GLU A 36 -28.30 -23.97 -1.01
C GLU A 36 -27.56 -23.80 -2.35
N LEU A 37 -27.60 -24.80 -3.23
CA LEU A 37 -27.05 -24.71 -4.58
C LEU A 37 -27.80 -23.67 -5.43
N LYS A 38 -29.14 -23.65 -5.36
CA LYS A 38 -29.95 -22.61 -6.03
C LYS A 38 -29.59 -21.22 -5.53
N ARG A 39 -29.43 -21.04 -4.22
CA ARG A 39 -28.98 -19.77 -3.62
C ARG A 39 -27.61 -19.36 -4.13
N PHE A 40 -26.64 -20.28 -4.12
CA PHE A 40 -25.30 -20.04 -4.66
C PHE A 40 -25.34 -19.60 -6.13
N LEU A 41 -26.10 -20.29 -6.98
CA LEU A 41 -26.24 -19.95 -8.40
C LEU A 41 -26.93 -18.59 -8.62
N ARG A 42 -27.88 -18.23 -7.76
CA ARG A 42 -28.54 -16.91 -7.78
C ARG A 42 -27.72 -15.80 -7.13
N ARG A 43 -26.55 -16.11 -6.57
CA ARG A 43 -25.72 -15.19 -5.77
C ARG A 43 -26.47 -14.59 -4.58
N GLU A 44 -27.43 -15.32 -4.04
CA GLU A 44 -28.12 -14.91 -2.83
C GLU A 44 -27.15 -15.03 -1.63
N PRO A 45 -27.18 -14.08 -0.68
CA PRO A 45 -26.37 -14.17 0.54
C PRO A 45 -26.68 -15.48 1.28
N ASN A 46 -25.64 -16.18 1.71
CA ASN A 46 -25.81 -17.39 2.53
C ASN A 46 -26.38 -16.99 3.90
N PRO A 47 -27.56 -17.47 4.31
CA PRO A 47 -28.20 -17.07 5.56
C PRO A 47 -27.50 -17.61 6.83
N TYR A 48 -26.56 -18.54 6.69
CA TYR A 48 -25.73 -19.03 7.80
C TYR A 48 -24.41 -18.26 7.94
N ILE A 49 -24.07 -17.45 6.94
CA ILE A 49 -23.13 -16.36 7.16
C ILE A 49 -23.99 -15.24 7.75
N SER A 50 -24.26 -15.33 9.06
CA SER A 50 -24.53 -14.11 9.82
C SER A 50 -23.34 -13.20 9.51
N GLY A 51 -23.56 -12.20 8.68
CA GLY A 51 -22.56 -11.21 8.36
C GLY A 51 -22.22 -10.48 9.65
N GLU A 52 -21.24 -10.97 10.39
CA GLU A 52 -20.41 -10.09 11.17
C GLU A 52 -19.92 -9.06 10.17
N GLU A 53 -20.44 -7.84 10.26
CA GLU A 53 -19.92 -6.71 9.50
C GLU A 53 -18.43 -6.66 9.80
N ILE A 54 -17.63 -7.14 8.85
CA ILE A 54 -16.18 -7.10 8.97
C ILE A 54 -15.83 -5.64 9.21
N SER A 55 -15.22 -5.37 10.37
CA SER A 55 -14.89 -4.00 10.74
C SER A 55 -13.94 -3.41 9.69
N PHE A 56 -13.94 -2.08 9.57
CA PHE A 56 -13.04 -1.38 8.64
C PHE A 56 -11.58 -1.87 8.78
N SER A 57 -11.11 -2.00 10.01
CA SER A 57 -9.76 -2.44 10.33
C SER A 57 -9.47 -3.88 9.86
N GLU A 58 -10.39 -4.82 10.11
CA GLU A 58 -10.23 -6.21 9.65
C GLU A 58 -10.25 -6.30 8.13
N SER A 59 -11.16 -5.54 7.47
CA SER A 59 -11.23 -5.49 6.02
C SER A 59 -9.92 -4.97 5.42
N LEU A 60 -9.34 -3.92 6.01
CA LEU A 60 -8.06 -3.35 5.59
C LEU A 60 -6.91 -4.35 5.75
N VAL A 61 -6.83 -5.06 6.88
CA VAL A 61 -5.82 -6.12 7.11
C VAL A 61 -5.95 -7.24 6.07
N ILE A 62 -7.16 -7.78 5.88
CA ILE A 62 -7.42 -8.90 4.96
C ILE A 62 -7.04 -8.53 3.52
N GLN A 63 -7.45 -7.35 3.06
CA GLN A 63 -7.14 -6.88 1.71
C GLN A 63 -5.63 -6.68 1.52
N THR A 64 -4.97 -6.10 2.52
CA THR A 64 -3.52 -5.82 2.49
C THR A 64 -2.73 -7.12 2.51
N GLN A 65 -3.09 -8.06 3.38
CA GLN A 65 -2.49 -9.39 3.44
C GLN A 65 -2.63 -10.14 2.12
N LYS A 66 -3.80 -10.12 1.49
CA LYS A 66 -4.03 -10.75 0.18
C LYS A 66 -3.16 -10.13 -0.91
N LEU A 67 -3.08 -8.79 -0.94
CA LEU A 67 -2.27 -8.06 -1.90
C LEU A 67 -0.78 -8.39 -1.75
N LEU A 68 -0.25 -8.28 -0.54
CA LEU A 68 1.16 -8.50 -0.25
C LEU A 68 1.55 -9.97 -0.41
N SER A 69 0.73 -10.90 0.08
CA SER A 69 1.03 -12.33 -0.08
C SER A 69 1.14 -12.74 -1.55
N ARG A 70 0.27 -12.18 -2.40
CA ARG A 70 0.34 -12.35 -3.86
C ARG A 70 1.59 -11.69 -4.45
N LYS A 71 1.92 -10.47 -4.05
CA LYS A 71 3.11 -9.74 -4.54
C LYS A 71 4.42 -10.46 -4.18
N PHE A 72 4.54 -10.93 -2.95
CA PHE A 72 5.76 -11.57 -2.42
C PHE A 72 5.84 -13.07 -2.68
N ARG A 73 4.78 -13.68 -3.24
CA ARG A 73 4.64 -15.12 -3.51
C ARG A 73 4.88 -15.99 -2.26
N LYS A 74 4.48 -15.48 -1.10
CA LYS A 74 4.53 -16.18 0.19
C LYS A 74 3.45 -15.64 1.11
N LYS A 75 3.13 -16.37 2.17
CA LYS A 75 2.20 -15.86 3.19
C LYS A 75 2.85 -14.66 3.90
N ILE A 76 2.18 -13.52 3.85
CA ILE A 76 2.54 -12.30 4.61
C ILE A 76 1.53 -12.14 5.73
N THR A 77 2.01 -11.99 6.96
CA THR A 77 1.18 -11.58 8.10
C THR A 77 1.16 -10.07 8.15
N VAL A 78 -0.02 -9.49 8.36
CA VAL A 78 -0.21 -8.04 8.48
C VAL A 78 -0.67 -7.73 9.89
N ASP A 79 -0.01 -6.75 10.51
CA ASP A 79 -0.32 -6.35 11.88
C ASP A 79 -1.71 -5.69 11.99
N PRO A 80 -2.31 -5.68 13.19
CA PRO A 80 -3.51 -4.89 13.46
C PRO A 80 -3.34 -3.43 13.03
N VAL A 81 -4.41 -2.86 12.48
CA VAL A 81 -4.44 -1.46 12.04
C VAL A 81 -4.24 -0.54 13.26
N PRO A 82 -3.36 0.47 13.20
CA PRO A 82 -3.18 1.41 14.29
C PRO A 82 -4.47 2.14 14.62
N ALA A 83 -4.69 2.47 15.90
CA ALA A 83 -5.90 3.16 16.36
C ALA A 83 -6.17 4.49 15.63
N TRP A 84 -5.11 5.15 15.11
CA TRP A 84 -5.26 6.38 14.33
C TRP A 84 -5.91 6.17 12.96
N PHE A 85 -5.80 4.98 12.35
CA PHE A 85 -6.29 4.67 11.00
C PHE A 85 -7.80 4.41 11.03
N THR A 86 -8.58 5.42 11.41
CA THR A 86 -10.04 5.43 11.30
C THR A 86 -10.45 5.98 9.93
N PRO A 87 -11.67 5.69 9.45
CA PRO A 87 -12.19 6.27 8.21
C PRO A 87 -12.09 7.80 8.17
N GLU A 88 -12.38 8.47 9.29
CA GLU A 88 -12.38 9.94 9.41
C GLU A 88 -10.96 10.51 9.30
N ASN A 89 -9.99 9.89 9.99
CA ASN A 89 -8.60 10.33 9.93
C ASN A 89 -7.97 10.06 8.57
N LEU A 90 -8.30 8.93 7.94
CA LEU A 90 -7.86 8.65 6.58
C LEU A 90 -8.48 9.61 5.57
N ALA A 91 -9.74 10.01 5.74
CA ALA A 91 -10.35 11.05 4.90
C ALA A 91 -9.63 12.40 5.04
N ARG A 92 -9.15 12.75 6.24
CA ARG A 92 -8.29 13.95 6.42
C ARG A 92 -6.94 13.81 5.72
N ALA A 93 -6.34 12.62 5.71
CA ALA A 93 -5.05 12.37 5.06
C ALA A 93 -5.11 12.49 3.53
N VAL A 94 -6.28 12.27 2.92
CA VAL A 94 -6.49 12.41 1.46
C VAL A 94 -6.15 13.82 0.96
N LYS A 95 -6.32 14.87 1.76
CA LYS A 95 -5.96 16.25 1.35
C LYS A 95 -4.47 16.40 1.04
N PHE A 96 -3.63 15.52 1.57
CA PHE A 96 -2.20 15.45 1.32
C PHE A 96 -1.82 14.34 0.33
N ASN A 97 -2.81 13.72 -0.32
CA ASN A 97 -2.66 12.52 -1.15
C ASN A 97 -1.95 11.35 -0.42
N LEU A 98 -2.10 11.31 0.91
CA LEU A 98 -1.57 10.26 1.76
C LEU A 98 -2.53 9.08 1.83
N LYS A 99 -2.01 7.86 1.68
CA LYS A 99 -2.79 6.62 1.73
C LYS A 99 -2.16 5.60 2.68
N PRO A 100 -2.98 4.79 3.36
CA PRO A 100 -2.48 3.76 4.26
C PRO A 100 -1.77 2.67 3.46
N ILE A 101 -0.57 2.31 3.91
CA ILE A 101 0.21 1.19 3.38
C ILE A 101 0.74 0.34 4.53
N PHE A 102 1.01 -0.93 4.24
CA PHE A 102 1.75 -1.80 5.14
C PHE A 102 3.04 -2.26 4.47
N LEU A 103 4.15 -2.07 5.16
CA LEU A 103 5.44 -2.60 4.76
C LEU A 103 5.70 -3.89 5.54
N PRO A 104 5.95 -5.03 4.87
CA PRO A 104 6.01 -6.32 5.56
C PRO A 104 7.32 -6.62 6.30
N GLY A 105 8.31 -5.73 6.27
CA GLY A 105 9.63 -6.00 6.86
C GLY A 105 10.54 -6.85 5.98
N GLU A 106 10.21 -6.98 4.70
CA GLU A 106 10.89 -7.90 3.80
C GLU A 106 12.19 -7.34 3.23
N GLU A 107 13.16 -8.23 3.10
CA GLU A 107 14.37 -7.99 2.30
C GLU A 107 14.05 -8.00 0.80
N ILE A 108 14.51 -6.96 0.12
CA ILE A 108 14.43 -6.83 -1.34
C ILE A 108 15.81 -7.15 -1.89
N GLY A 109 16.05 -8.42 -2.19
CA GLY A 109 17.32 -8.87 -2.74
C GLY A 109 17.57 -8.33 -4.17
N GLU A 110 18.84 -8.19 -4.53
CA GLU A 110 19.32 -7.65 -5.82
C GLU A 110 18.67 -8.29 -7.05
N ASN A 111 18.40 -9.60 -6.97
CA ASN A 111 17.82 -10.38 -8.07
C ASN A 111 16.31 -10.63 -7.93
N ARG A 112 15.67 -10.10 -6.87
CA ARG A 112 14.26 -10.34 -6.58
C ARG A 112 13.37 -9.38 -7.38
N ARG A 113 12.83 -9.83 -8.51
CA ARG A 113 11.84 -9.04 -9.27
C ARG A 113 10.46 -9.10 -8.61
N ILE A 114 9.97 -7.97 -8.13
CA ILE A 114 8.61 -7.82 -7.60
C ILE A 114 7.77 -7.05 -8.62
N LYS A 115 6.63 -7.63 -9.03
CA LYS A 115 5.79 -7.02 -10.07
C LYS A 115 5.23 -5.68 -9.60
N GLY A 116 5.45 -4.63 -10.41
CA GLY A 116 4.95 -3.28 -10.17
C GLY A 116 5.75 -2.49 -9.14
N TRP A 117 6.96 -2.95 -8.79
CA TRP A 117 7.91 -2.23 -7.95
C TRP A 117 9.08 -1.77 -8.79
N VAL A 118 9.55 -0.56 -8.52
CA VAL A 118 10.80 -0.07 -9.08
C VAL A 118 11.92 -0.76 -8.31
N MET A 119 12.88 -1.38 -9.00
CA MET A 119 14.03 -1.96 -8.30
C MET A 119 15.02 -0.84 -7.97
N PRO A 120 15.62 -0.85 -6.76
CA PRO A 120 16.73 0.05 -6.48
C PRO A 120 17.88 -0.21 -7.47
N ASP A 121 18.68 0.84 -7.71
CA ASP A 121 19.92 0.71 -8.48
C ASP A 121 20.81 -0.38 -7.86
N ARG A 122 21.52 -1.13 -8.69
CA ARG A 122 22.48 -2.15 -8.24
C ARG A 122 23.56 -1.55 -7.34
N ASP A 123 23.86 -0.27 -7.55
CA ASP A 123 24.81 0.48 -6.74
C ASP A 123 24.40 0.58 -5.27
N LEU A 124 23.10 0.48 -4.95
CA LEU A 124 22.61 0.42 -3.57
C LEU A 124 23.23 -0.77 -2.81
N TYR A 125 23.19 -1.97 -3.40
CA TYR A 125 23.76 -3.18 -2.78
C TYR A 125 25.29 -3.12 -2.67
N ARG A 126 25.95 -2.44 -3.63
CA ARG A 126 27.39 -2.21 -3.58
C ARG A 126 27.76 -1.25 -2.44
N TRP A 127 27.09 -0.11 -2.34
CA TRP A 127 27.34 0.89 -1.29
C TRP A 127 27.12 0.33 0.11
N GLU A 128 26.16 -0.58 0.26
CA GLU A 128 25.94 -1.27 1.53
C GLU A 128 27.12 -2.17 1.91
N LYS A 129 27.59 -3.00 0.98
CA LYS A 129 28.78 -3.86 1.19
C LYS A 129 30.03 -3.04 1.51
N GLU A 130 30.13 -1.83 0.97
CA GLU A 130 31.21 -0.87 1.23
C GLU A 130 31.02 -0.08 2.54
N GLY A 131 29.91 -0.27 3.27
CA GLY A 131 29.61 0.46 4.51
C GLY A 131 29.30 1.95 4.31
N LYS A 132 28.96 2.37 3.09
CA LYS A 132 28.61 3.76 2.76
C LYS A 132 27.17 4.11 3.12
N ILE A 133 26.31 3.11 3.23
CA ILE A 133 24.91 3.23 3.64
C ILE A 133 24.60 2.19 4.73
N ALA A 134 23.44 2.33 5.39
CA ALA A 134 23.02 1.41 6.44
C ALA A 134 22.83 -0.02 5.91
N SER A 135 23.17 -1.03 6.70
CA SER A 135 23.08 -2.45 6.34
C SER A 135 21.66 -2.97 6.15
N ASP A 136 20.63 -2.17 6.48
CA ASP A 136 19.22 -2.50 6.28
C ASP A 136 18.60 -1.68 5.14
N SER A 137 19.42 -1.04 4.29
CA SER A 137 18.96 -0.15 3.22
C SER A 137 18.14 -0.86 2.13
N HIS A 138 18.29 -2.18 2.00
CA HIS A 138 17.54 -3.03 1.08
C HIS A 138 16.36 -3.77 1.75
N CYS A 139 16.13 -3.54 3.05
CA CYS A 139 15.01 -4.10 3.79
C CYS A 139 13.91 -3.05 3.97
N LEU A 140 12.64 -3.43 3.86
CA LEU A 140 11.53 -2.54 4.22
C LEU A 140 11.40 -2.43 5.74
N LYS A 141 11.05 -1.26 6.31
CA LYS A 141 10.76 -1.16 7.74
C LYS A 141 9.37 -1.69 7.97
N HIS A 142 9.25 -2.71 8.81
CA HIS A 142 7.96 -3.32 9.10
C HIS A 142 7.00 -2.30 9.73
N GLY A 143 5.75 -2.27 9.27
CA GLY A 143 4.68 -1.52 9.93
C GLY A 143 3.69 -0.82 8.99
N TRP A 144 2.72 -0.17 9.61
CA TRP A 144 1.71 0.67 8.95
C TRP A 144 2.21 2.11 8.78
N TYR A 145 2.02 2.68 7.59
CA TYR A 145 2.41 4.05 7.26
C TYR A 145 1.33 4.76 6.44
N LEU A 146 1.34 6.09 6.49
CA LEU A 146 0.70 6.93 5.49
C LEU A 146 1.77 7.31 4.47
N ALA A 147 1.62 6.85 3.24
CA ALA A 147 2.55 7.14 2.15
C ALA A 147 1.95 8.16 1.17
N ASP A 148 2.79 9.05 0.65
CA ASP A 148 2.43 9.98 -0.41
C ASP A 148 2.43 9.28 -1.76
N PHE A 149 1.34 9.43 -2.52
CA PHE A 149 1.18 8.88 -3.87
C PHE A 149 1.11 9.98 -4.93
N SER A 150 1.68 11.15 -4.64
CA SER A 150 1.76 12.27 -5.58
C SER A 150 2.67 11.89 -6.73
N ARG A 151 2.23 12.18 -7.95
CA ARG A 151 2.99 11.81 -9.15
C ARG A 151 4.24 12.66 -9.22
N GLY A 152 5.38 12.00 -9.06
CA GLY A 152 6.70 12.57 -9.29
C GLY A 152 6.87 13.08 -10.70
N VAL A 153 7.82 13.98 -10.85
CA VAL A 153 8.34 14.46 -12.13
C VAL A 153 9.84 14.22 -12.14
N ASP A 154 10.39 13.80 -13.29
CA ASP A 154 11.82 13.59 -13.43
C ASP A 154 12.56 14.90 -13.20
N TYR A 155 13.61 14.86 -12.39
CA TYR A 155 14.47 16.01 -12.17
C TYR A 155 15.20 16.37 -13.47
N THR A 156 15.13 17.64 -13.90
CA THR A 156 15.91 18.12 -15.05
C THR A 156 16.88 19.23 -14.66
N ASP A 157 16.40 20.29 -14.01
CA ASP A 157 17.17 21.51 -13.72
C ASP A 157 16.74 22.27 -12.45
N GLY A 158 15.85 21.71 -11.61
CA GLY A 158 15.33 22.34 -10.40
C GLY A 158 14.07 23.20 -10.61
N SER A 159 13.68 23.51 -11.86
CA SER A 159 12.46 24.28 -12.16
C SER A 159 11.17 23.46 -12.13
N GLN A 160 11.26 22.16 -11.84
CA GLN A 160 10.12 21.24 -11.94
C GLN A 160 9.09 21.50 -10.85
N VAL A 161 7.83 21.17 -11.15
CA VAL A 161 6.70 21.24 -10.22
C VAL A 161 5.90 19.95 -10.36
N PHE A 162 5.48 19.41 -9.22
CA PHE A 162 4.56 18.29 -9.18
C PHE A 162 3.17 18.79 -9.62
N PRO A 163 2.52 18.17 -10.62
CA PRO A 163 1.17 18.56 -11.01
C PRO A 163 0.19 18.40 -9.84
N ASP A 164 -0.61 19.43 -9.56
CA ASP A 164 -1.61 19.45 -8.48
C ASP A 164 -1.05 19.03 -7.11
N ASP A 165 0.17 19.47 -6.79
CA ASP A 165 0.88 19.06 -5.58
C ASP A 165 0.14 19.49 -4.30
N PRO A 166 -0.35 18.54 -3.49
CA PRO A 166 -1.07 18.88 -2.26
C PRO A 166 -0.17 19.51 -1.18
N LEU A 167 1.16 19.39 -1.30
CA LEU A 167 2.12 20.01 -0.37
C LEU A 167 2.51 21.43 -0.79
N SER A 168 2.17 21.86 -2.01
CA SER A 168 2.54 23.17 -2.55
C SER A 168 2.15 24.34 -1.62
N PRO A 169 0.93 24.40 -1.04
CA PRO A 169 0.56 25.50 -0.14
C PRO A 169 1.40 25.55 1.15
N ILE A 170 1.78 24.40 1.70
CA ILE A 170 2.63 24.32 2.90
C ILE A 170 4.04 24.84 2.55
N ILE A 171 4.57 24.38 1.43
CA ILE A 171 5.90 24.75 0.95
C ILE A 171 5.97 26.24 0.65
N GLU A 172 4.97 26.78 -0.04
CA GLU A 172 4.86 28.20 -0.35
C GLU A 172 4.87 29.04 0.93
N LYS A 173 4.03 28.71 1.92
CA LYS A 173 4.00 29.38 3.23
C LYS A 173 5.38 29.37 3.92
N LEU A 174 6.05 28.22 3.92
CA LEU A 174 7.36 28.07 4.56
C LEU A 174 8.46 28.85 3.83
N ARG A 175 8.41 28.92 2.49
CA ARG A 175 9.33 29.72 1.68
C ARG A 175 9.10 31.22 1.81
N GLN A 176 7.84 31.67 1.81
CA GLN A 176 7.50 33.07 2.08
C GLN A 176 7.99 33.52 3.46
N ALA A 177 7.96 32.62 4.45
CA ALA A 177 8.54 32.83 5.77
C ALA A 177 10.07 32.63 5.84
N GLN A 178 10.74 32.38 4.71
CA GLN A 178 12.19 32.15 4.58
C GLN A 178 12.73 31.00 5.46
N LYS A 179 11.89 30.01 5.77
CA LYS A 179 12.25 28.86 6.61
C LYS A 179 12.90 27.71 5.84
N ILE A 180 12.60 27.57 4.55
CA ILE A 180 13.10 26.52 3.66
C ILE A 180 13.54 27.12 2.32
N GLY A 181 14.30 26.36 1.52
CA GLY A 181 14.63 26.73 0.13
C GLY A 181 15.59 27.90 0.03
N LYS A 182 16.54 28.05 0.96
CA LYS A 182 17.53 29.15 1.00
C LYS A 182 18.41 29.28 -0.26
N PHE A 183 18.38 28.32 -1.19
CA PHE A 183 19.35 28.20 -2.28
C PHE A 183 18.79 27.93 -3.68
N ASP A 184 17.52 28.20 -4.02
CA ASP A 184 17.01 27.82 -5.35
C ASP A 184 16.06 28.82 -6.03
N LYS A 185 16.18 28.85 -7.37
CA LYS A 185 15.24 29.34 -8.37
C LYS A 185 13.99 28.44 -8.51
N ALA A 186 13.86 27.40 -7.69
CA ALA A 186 12.70 26.52 -7.67
C ALA A 186 11.39 27.34 -7.52
N PRO A 187 10.33 26.96 -8.25
CA PRO A 187 9.02 27.60 -8.11
C PRO A 187 8.53 27.57 -6.67
N ILE A 188 7.81 28.60 -6.23
CA ILE A 188 7.51 28.86 -4.80
C ILE A 188 6.84 27.69 -4.05
N GLY A 189 6.00 26.89 -4.72
CA GLY A 189 5.34 25.72 -4.14
C GLY A 189 6.04 24.38 -4.40
N SER A 190 7.19 24.37 -5.08
CA SER A 190 7.84 23.14 -5.53
C SER A 190 8.56 22.40 -4.40
N ARG A 191 8.48 21.06 -4.37
CA ARG A 191 9.24 20.20 -3.43
C ARG A 191 10.75 20.19 -3.67
N PHE A 192 11.20 20.61 -4.86
CA PHE A 192 12.61 20.65 -5.21
C PHE A 192 13.36 21.70 -4.38
N ALA A 193 14.66 21.49 -4.18
CA ALA A 193 15.52 22.29 -3.29
C ALA A 193 15.07 22.45 -1.83
N ILE A 194 14.23 21.54 -1.36
CA ILE A 194 14.02 21.37 0.08
C ILE A 194 15.09 20.41 0.59
N VAL A 195 15.94 20.88 1.50
CA VAL A 195 17.04 20.08 2.06
C VAL A 195 16.46 18.94 2.93
N PRO A 196 16.71 17.65 2.60
CA PRO A 196 16.11 16.50 3.30
C PRO A 196 16.27 16.49 4.82
N GLN A 197 17.45 16.83 5.34
CA GLN A 197 17.74 16.68 6.76
C GLN A 197 17.29 17.87 7.60
N SER A 198 17.26 19.08 7.05
CA SER A 198 17.01 20.31 7.82
C SER A 198 15.68 20.98 7.51
N GLU A 199 15.14 20.82 6.30
CA GLU A 199 13.97 21.57 5.85
C GLU A 199 12.71 20.70 5.71
N TRP A 200 12.84 19.45 5.25
CA TRP A 200 11.70 18.51 5.23
C TRP A 200 11.05 18.27 6.60
N PRO A 201 11.78 18.24 7.73
CA PRO A 201 11.16 18.18 9.05
C PRO A 201 10.17 19.33 9.32
N LEU A 202 10.37 20.51 8.71
CA LEU A 202 9.46 21.65 8.85
C LEU A 202 8.18 21.45 8.05
N VAL A 203 8.27 20.87 6.85
CA VAL A 203 7.09 20.47 6.05
C VAL A 203 6.30 19.39 6.79
N PHE A 204 6.99 18.39 7.32
CA PHE A 204 6.37 17.32 8.10
C PHE A 204 5.71 17.81 9.39
N ALA A 205 6.28 18.82 10.05
CA ALA A 205 5.65 19.41 11.24
C ALA A 205 4.28 20.03 10.90
N GLU A 206 4.15 20.72 9.76
CA GLU A 206 2.86 21.27 9.33
C GLU A 206 1.86 20.16 9.00
N ILE A 207 2.28 19.09 8.31
CA ILE A 207 1.43 17.90 8.05
C ILE A 207 1.01 17.23 9.37
N ALA A 208 1.95 17.03 10.30
CA ALA A 208 1.70 16.41 11.60
C ALA A 208 0.64 17.18 12.39
N ASN A 209 0.82 18.50 12.48
CA ASN A 209 -0.12 19.39 13.15
C ASN A 209 -1.52 19.28 12.53
N ASP A 210 -1.59 19.31 11.19
CA ASP A 210 -2.84 19.20 10.45
C ASP A 210 -3.55 17.85 10.57
N LEU A 211 -2.82 16.79 10.91
CA LEU A 211 -3.33 15.43 11.13
C LEU A 211 -3.48 15.07 12.62
N GLY A 212 -3.04 15.94 13.54
CA GLY A 212 -3.01 15.64 14.97
C GLY A 212 -2.03 14.51 15.33
N LEU A 213 -0.94 14.39 14.58
CA LEU A 213 0.14 13.43 14.80
C LEU A 213 1.32 14.11 15.49
N LYS A 214 2.16 13.32 16.17
CA LYS A 214 3.43 13.82 16.70
C LYS A 214 4.51 13.80 15.61
N GLN A 215 5.46 14.73 15.68
CA GLN A 215 6.51 14.85 14.67
C GLN A 215 7.37 13.57 14.58
N GLU A 216 7.58 12.87 15.69
CA GLU A 216 8.38 11.64 15.73
C GLU A 216 7.70 10.47 15.00
N GLN A 217 6.40 10.60 14.69
CA GLN A 217 5.65 9.62 13.92
C GLN A 217 5.76 9.84 12.40
N ILE A 218 6.44 10.92 11.97
CA ILE A 218 6.61 11.27 10.56
C ILE A 218 8.09 11.22 10.19
N ARG A 219 8.37 10.64 9.02
CA ARG A 219 9.70 10.59 8.44
C ARG A 219 9.61 10.59 6.92
N LEU A 220 10.69 11.00 6.28
CA LEU A 220 10.87 10.73 4.87
C LEU A 220 11.02 9.21 4.66
N GLU A 221 10.42 8.72 3.59
CA GLU A 221 10.61 7.36 3.13
C GLU A 221 12.07 7.11 2.75
N ARG A 222 12.53 5.87 2.96
CA ARG A 222 13.83 5.43 2.43
C ARG A 222 13.68 5.14 0.94
N ALA A 223 14.77 5.22 0.18
CA ALA A 223 14.74 4.95 -1.26
C ALA A 223 14.08 3.61 -1.62
N ILE A 224 14.34 2.54 -0.85
CA ILE A 224 13.72 1.23 -1.06
C ILE A 224 12.19 1.24 -0.83
N GLU A 225 11.72 2.09 0.08
CA GLU A 225 10.30 2.21 0.43
C GLU A 225 9.58 3.05 -0.62
N PHE A 226 10.19 4.17 -1.06
CA PHE A 226 9.71 4.97 -2.19
C PHE A 226 9.46 4.08 -3.41
N ASN A 227 10.47 3.29 -3.77
CA ASN A 227 10.43 2.33 -4.87
C ASN A 227 9.36 1.23 -4.72
N ALA A 228 9.04 0.84 -3.48
CA ALA A 228 8.03 -0.16 -3.16
C ALA A 228 6.60 0.40 -3.22
N ILE A 229 6.45 1.68 -2.88
CA ILE A 229 5.19 2.43 -2.89
C ILE A 229 4.77 2.70 -4.34
N GLY A 230 5.73 3.11 -5.18
CA GLY A 230 5.53 3.42 -6.60
C GLY A 230 5.40 4.90 -6.84
#